data_AF-A0AAW6P7P5-F1
#
_entry.id   AF-A0AAW6P7P5-F1
#
_cell.length_a   1.000
_cell.length_b   1.000
_cell.length_c   1.000
_cell.angle_alpha   90.00
_cell.angle_beta   90.00
_cell.angle_gamma   90.00
#
_symmetry.space_group_name_H-M   'P 1'
#
loop_
_entity.id
_entity.type
_entity.pdbx_description
1 polymer ?
#
loop_
_entity_poly.entity_id
_entity_poly.type
_entity_poly.pdbx_seq_one_letter_code
_entity_poly.pdbx_strand_id
1 'polypeptide(L)'
;MTQRPDQQSALRLPLAPRRETVDLVYRTFGDLMIPLEALRERYFRNLNKENFGKALKEGRIALPVTTLDDSAKALQYVEAHQLAAYIEQRAYLADEDLARRIHPQQEHTTHAQAE
;
A
#
# COMPACT_ATOMS: atom_id res chain seq x y z
N MET A 1 33.23 3.13 -22.86
CA MET A 1 32.37 3.72 -21.80
C MET A 1 30.99 3.89 -22.39
N THR A 2 30.05 3.01 -22.08
CA THR A 2 28.66 3.09 -22.58
C THR A 2 27.75 3.26 -21.38
N GLN A 3 27.33 4.50 -21.12
CA GLN A 3 26.31 4.82 -20.12
C GLN A 3 24.96 4.30 -20.61
N ARG A 4 24.26 3.53 -19.75
CA ARG A 4 22.92 3.02 -20.02
C ARG A 4 21.90 4.16 -19.86
N PRO A 5 20.95 4.34 -20.79
CA PRO A 5 19.89 5.32 -20.65
C PRO A 5 18.86 4.86 -19.62
N ASP A 6 18.49 5.78 -18.74
CA ASP A 6 17.18 5.94 -18.11
C ASP A 6 16.41 4.65 -17.75
N GLN A 7 16.77 4.08 -16.60
CA GLN A 7 15.80 3.35 -15.76
C GLN A 7 14.83 4.35 -15.12
N GLN A 8 14.10 5.12 -15.93
CA GLN A 8 12.90 5.79 -15.45
C GLN A 8 11.85 4.69 -15.30
N SER A 9 11.89 3.99 -14.16
CA SER A 9 10.76 3.21 -13.67
C SER A 9 9.55 4.12 -13.79
N ALA A 10 8.67 3.83 -14.75
CA ALA A 10 7.49 4.63 -15.02
C ALA A 10 6.81 4.86 -13.67
N LEU A 11 6.89 6.09 -13.15
CA LEU A 11 6.23 6.47 -11.92
C LEU A 11 4.75 6.32 -12.25
N ARG A 12 4.19 5.13 -12.00
CA ARG A 12 2.76 4.96 -11.86
C ARG A 12 2.45 5.77 -10.62
N LEU A 13 2.14 7.05 -10.82
CA LEU A 13 1.57 7.87 -9.78
C LEU A 13 0.39 7.07 -9.26
N PRO A 14 0.42 6.58 -8.01
CA PRO A 14 -0.80 6.04 -7.44
C PRO A 14 -1.83 7.17 -7.57
N LEU A 15 -3.06 6.80 -7.98
CA LEU A 15 -4.20 7.71 -7.92
C LEU A 15 -4.10 8.47 -6.60
N ALA A 16 -3.98 9.80 -6.69
CA ALA A 16 -3.77 10.61 -5.52
C ALA A 16 -4.92 10.30 -4.54
N PRO A 17 -4.63 9.91 -3.29
CA PRO A 17 -5.64 9.57 -2.32
C PRO A 17 -6.58 10.75 -2.08
N ARG A 18 -7.80 10.44 -1.63
CA ARG A 18 -8.75 11.47 -1.23
C ARG A 18 -8.14 12.31 -0.11
N ARG A 19 -8.26 13.63 -0.24
CA ARG A 19 -7.78 14.60 0.74
C ARG A 19 -8.32 14.33 2.16
N GLU A 20 -9.56 13.85 2.26
CA GLU A 20 -10.17 13.48 3.53
C GLU A 20 -9.44 12.32 4.23
N THR A 21 -9.04 11.28 3.46
CA THR A 21 -8.27 10.16 4.02
C THR A 21 -6.90 10.62 4.50
N VAL A 22 -6.25 11.48 3.73
CA VAL A 22 -4.97 12.09 4.11
C VAL A 22 -5.12 12.89 5.41
N ASP A 23 -6.14 13.76 5.52
CA ASP A 23 -6.42 14.56 6.73
C ASP A 23 -6.65 13.67 7.97
N LEU A 24 -7.39 12.56 7.82
CA LEU A 24 -7.61 11.59 8.90
C LEU A 24 -6.32 10.88 9.31
N VAL A 25 -5.45 10.53 8.37
CA VAL A 25 -4.12 9.97 8.66
C VAL A 25 -3.29 10.98 9.46
N TYR A 26 -3.24 12.25 9.03
CA TYR A 26 -2.56 13.31 9.78
C TYR A 26 -3.11 13.48 11.19
N ARG A 27 -4.44 13.49 11.37
CA ARG A 27 -5.06 13.58 12.70
C ARG A 27 -4.73 12.38 13.59
N THR A 28 -4.52 11.21 12.99
CA THR A 28 -4.25 9.96 13.73
C THR A 28 -2.80 9.88 14.23
N PHE A 29 -1.85 10.29 13.40
CA PHE A 29 -0.41 10.17 13.72
C PHE A 29 0.23 11.48 14.16
N GLY A 30 -0.38 12.63 13.83
CA GLY A 30 0.12 13.95 14.19
C GLY A 30 1.32 14.44 13.38
N ASP A 31 1.77 13.68 12.38
CA ASP A 31 2.97 13.97 11.60
C ASP A 31 2.86 13.54 10.13
N LEU A 32 3.66 14.15 9.27
CA LEU A 32 3.79 13.83 7.85
C LEU A 32 4.63 12.59 7.61
N MET A 33 5.68 12.43 8.41
CA MET A 33 6.60 11.30 8.42
C MET A 33 6.24 10.41 9.59
N ILE A 34 5.52 9.34 9.30
CA ILE A 34 5.02 8.42 10.31
C ILE A 34 6.10 7.38 10.59
N PRO A 35 6.63 7.28 11.83
CA PRO A 35 7.61 6.25 12.17
C PRO A 35 7.00 4.85 12.02
N LEU A 36 7.80 3.90 11.51
CA LEU A 36 7.34 2.51 11.34
C LEU A 36 6.84 1.88 12.65
N GLU A 37 7.41 2.24 13.80
CA GLU A 37 6.98 1.71 15.09
C GLU A 37 5.56 2.17 15.45
N ALA A 38 5.27 3.48 15.32
CA ALA A 38 3.95 4.04 15.56
C ALA A 38 2.91 3.45 14.58
N LEU A 39 3.29 3.30 13.30
CA LEU A 39 2.44 2.69 12.28
C LEU A 39 2.10 1.23 12.63
N ARG A 40 3.11 0.45 13.03
CA ARG A 40 2.95 -0.93 13.44
C ARG A 40 2.02 -1.05 14.65
N GLU A 41 2.23 -0.24 15.68
CA GLU A 41 1.41 -0.29 16.90
C GLU A 41 -0.06 0.06 16.63
N ARG A 42 -0.32 1.00 15.71
CA ARG A 42 -1.69 1.41 15.38
C ARG A 42 -2.42 0.41 14.48
N TYR A 43 -1.82 0.01 13.35
CA TYR A 43 -2.52 -0.78 12.32
C TYR A 43 -2.08 -2.23 12.22
N PHE A 44 -0.87 -2.55 12.68
CA PHE A 44 -0.30 -3.89 12.56
C PHE A 44 0.08 -4.47 13.93
N ARG A 45 -0.74 -4.19 14.95
CA ARG A 45 -0.46 -4.57 16.35
C ARG A 45 -0.19 -6.07 16.56
N ASN A 46 -0.75 -6.90 15.69
CA ASN A 46 -0.56 -8.36 15.68
C ASN A 46 0.78 -8.80 15.09
N LEU A 47 1.53 -7.89 14.44
CA LEU A 47 2.88 -8.14 13.93
C LEU A 47 3.91 -7.56 14.91
N ASN A 48 4.88 -8.40 15.28
CA ASN A 48 6.08 -7.91 15.97
C ASN A 48 6.96 -7.10 14.99
N LYS A 49 7.98 -6.41 15.54
CA LYS A 49 8.88 -5.55 14.75
C LYS A 49 9.56 -6.29 13.59
N GLU A 50 10.02 -7.51 13.84
CA GLU A 50 10.72 -8.34 12.85
C GLU A 50 9.81 -8.77 11.70
N ASN A 51 8.65 -9.34 12.01
CA ASN A 51 7.66 -9.78 11.02
C ASN A 51 7.09 -8.61 10.22
N PHE A 52 6.89 -7.45 10.86
CA PHE A 52 6.47 -6.23 10.17
C PHE A 52 7.53 -5.76 9.17
N GLY A 53 8.80 -5.67 9.61
CA GLY A 53 9.91 -5.32 8.73
C GLY A 53 10.10 -6.30 7.57
N LYS A 54 9.93 -7.60 7.83
CA LYS A 54 9.98 -8.64 6.80
C LYS A 54 8.84 -8.48 5.79
N ALA A 55 7.61 -8.26 6.26
CA ALA A 55 6.45 -8.07 5.39
C ALA A 55 6.55 -6.82 4.50
N LEU A 56 7.20 -5.74 4.98
CA LEU A 56 7.54 -4.58 4.16
C LEU A 56 8.58 -4.92 3.09
N LYS A 57 9.68 -5.59 3.47
CA LYS A 57 10.74 -5.99 2.54
C LYS A 57 10.27 -6.97 1.46
N GLU A 58 9.39 -7.90 1.82
CA GLU A 58 8.79 -8.88 0.90
C GLU A 58 7.70 -8.27 0.01
N GLY A 59 7.31 -7.00 0.23
CA GLY A 59 6.25 -6.33 -0.52
C GLY A 59 4.83 -6.81 -0.18
N ARG A 60 4.67 -7.67 0.85
CA ARG A 60 3.35 -8.06 1.37
C ARG A 60 2.59 -6.86 1.92
N ILE A 61 3.32 -5.93 2.56
CA ILE A 61 2.83 -4.61 2.92
C ILE A 61 3.49 -3.64 1.94
N ALA A 62 2.75 -3.24 0.91
CA ALA A 62 3.24 -2.40 -0.17
C ALA A 62 3.29 -0.91 0.23
N LEU A 63 3.97 -0.60 1.33
CA LEU A 63 4.21 0.77 1.79
C LEU A 63 5.64 1.19 1.45
N PRO A 64 5.83 2.35 0.77
CA PRO A 64 7.17 2.90 0.56
C PRO A 64 7.78 3.32 1.89
N VAL A 65 9.00 2.86 2.16
CA VAL A 65 9.74 3.21 3.37
C VAL A 65 10.87 4.16 3.01
N THR A 66 11.01 5.24 3.76
CA THR A 66 12.06 6.24 3.61
C THR A 66 12.81 6.48 4.91
N THR A 67 14.02 7.02 4.82
CA THR A 67 14.83 7.48 5.96
C THR A 67 15.15 8.96 5.75
N LEU A 68 15.27 9.72 6.83
CA LEU A 68 15.59 11.16 6.76
C LEU A 68 17.10 11.44 6.72
N ASP A 69 17.91 10.41 6.96
CA ASP A 69 19.37 10.47 6.95
C ASP A 69 19.97 9.14 6.44
N ASP A 70 21.28 9.14 6.19
CA ASP A 70 22.03 7.99 5.61
C ASP A 70 22.59 7.03 6.66
N SER A 71 22.30 7.25 7.95
CA SER A 71 22.79 6.38 9.02
C SER A 71 22.25 4.95 8.88
N ALA A 72 23.12 3.97 9.12
CA ALA A 72 22.73 2.57 9.24
C ALA A 72 21.70 2.31 10.37
N LYS A 73 21.53 3.27 11.29
CA LYS A 73 20.53 3.23 12.37
C LYS A 73 19.43 4.28 12.18
N ALA A 74 19.31 4.86 10.99
CA ALA A 74 18.30 5.86 10.69
C ALA A 74 16.90 5.31 10.99
N LEU A 75 16.06 6.18 11.55
CA LEU A 75 14.65 5.87 11.73
C LEU A 75 13.98 5.76 10.36
N GLN A 76 13.08 4.79 10.26
CA GLN A 76 12.34 4.51 9.05
C GLN A 76 10.93 5.08 9.16
N TYR A 77 10.49 5.70 8.07
CA TYR A 77 9.23 6.44 7.98
C TYR A 77 8.41 6.02 6.77
N VAL A 78 7.11 6.26 6.86
CA VAL A 78 6.16 6.23 5.74
C VAL A 78 5.50 7.61 5.67
N GLU A 79 5.31 8.11 4.46
CA GLU A 79 4.67 9.40 4.25
C GLU A 79 3.14 9.28 4.34
N ALA A 80 2.49 10.27 4.95
CA ALA A 80 1.05 10.23 5.25
C ALA A 80 0.19 10.05 3.99
N HIS A 81 0.53 10.71 2.88
CA HIS A 81 -0.20 10.55 1.61
C HIS A 81 0.03 9.15 1.00
N GLN A 82 1.23 8.59 1.08
CA GLN A 82 1.45 7.19 0.70
C GLN A 82 0.64 6.20 1.56
N LEU A 83 0.57 6.43 2.87
CA LEU A 83 -0.24 5.61 3.77
C LEU A 83 -1.74 5.72 3.44
N ALA A 84 -2.22 6.93 3.17
CA ALA A 84 -3.60 7.14 2.75
C ALA A 84 -3.92 6.36 1.46
N ALA A 85 -3.07 6.47 0.44
CA ALA A 85 -3.22 5.72 -0.82
C ALA A 85 -3.28 4.20 -0.58
N TYR A 86 -2.45 3.68 0.31
CA TYR A 86 -2.47 2.27 0.69
C TYR A 86 -3.78 1.87 1.38
N ILE A 87 -4.28 2.67 2.32
CA ILE A 87 -5.56 2.41 3.00
C ILE A 87 -6.70 2.34 1.99
N GLU A 88 -6.77 3.29 1.06
CA GLU A 88 -7.82 3.31 0.05
C GLU A 88 -7.72 2.15 -0.93
N GLN A 89 -6.52 1.80 -1.37
CA GLN A 89 -6.31 0.61 -2.19
C GLN A 89 -6.78 -0.66 -1.48
N ARG A 90 -6.49 -0.80 -0.18
CA ARG A 90 -6.92 -1.95 0.63
C ARG A 90 -8.44 -1.99 0.78
N ALA A 91 -9.10 -0.84 0.95
CA ALA A 91 -10.55 -0.76 1.00
C ALA A 91 -11.17 -1.19 -0.34
N TYR A 92 -10.70 -0.63 -1.45
CA TYR A 92 -11.18 -0.97 -2.79
C TYR A 92 -11.05 -2.46 -3.11
N LEU A 93 -9.91 -3.09 -2.78
CA LEU A 93 -9.73 -4.54 -2.97
C LEU A 93 -10.68 -5.38 -2.10
N ALA A 94 -11.02 -4.89 -0.90
CA ALA A 94 -11.98 -5.56 -0.02
C ALA A 94 -13.41 -5.44 -0.57
N ASP A 95 -13.78 -4.28 -1.10
CA ASP A 95 -15.05 -4.09 -1.82
C ASP A 95 -15.14 -5.02 -3.04
N GLU A 96 -14.08 -5.14 -3.84
CA GLU A 96 -14.03 -6.09 -4.95
C GLU A 96 -14.19 -7.56 -4.50
N ASP A 97 -13.52 -7.97 -3.43
CA ASP A 97 -13.67 -9.32 -2.85
C ASP A 97 -15.12 -9.57 -2.41
N LEU A 98 -15.72 -8.60 -1.71
CA LEU A 98 -17.10 -8.68 -1.25
C LEU A 98 -18.07 -8.78 -2.43
N ALA A 99 -17.90 -7.94 -3.45
CA ALA A 99 -18.72 -7.96 -4.66
C ALA A 99 -18.67 -9.33 -5.36
N ARG A 100 -17.48 -9.93 -5.50
CA ARG A 100 -17.31 -11.28 -6.07
C ARG A 100 -18.01 -12.37 -5.25
N ARG A 101 -18.11 -12.20 -3.94
CA ARG A 101 -18.76 -13.16 -3.02
C ARG A 101 -20.28 -13.04 -3.01
N ILE A 102 -20.81 -11.80 -3.08
CA ILE A 102 -22.26 -11.53 -3.07
C ILE A 102 -22.87 -11.72 -4.46
N HIS A 103 -22.14 -11.34 -5.51
CA HIS A 103 -22.49 -11.58 -6.91
C HIS A 103 -21.55 -12.64 -7.46
N PRO A 104 -21.73 -13.93 -7.13
CA PRO A 104 -21.11 -14.98 -7.89
C PRO A 104 -21.75 -14.93 -9.27
N GLN A 105 -21.16 -14.19 -10.22
CA GLN A 105 -21.70 -14.13 -11.56
C GLN A 105 -21.59 -15.52 -12.17
N GLN A 106 -22.73 -16.21 -12.23
CA GLN A 106 -23.36 -16.64 -13.47
C GLN A 106 -22.35 -17.04 -14.56
N GLU A 107 -21.56 -18.08 -14.29
CA GLU A 107 -20.91 -18.88 -15.33
C GLU A 107 -21.94 -19.90 -15.87
N HIS A 108 -23.08 -19.42 -16.37
CA HIS A 108 -24.04 -20.27 -17.07
C HIS A 108 -24.22 -19.73 -18.50
N THR A 109 -23.53 -20.42 -19.41
CA THR A 109 -24.15 -20.92 -20.65
C THR A 109 -24.57 -19.87 -21.68
N THR A 110 -23.70 -19.62 -22.66
CA THR A 110 -24.16 -19.40 -24.04
C THR A 110 -23.66 -20.58 -24.89
N HIS A 111 -24.58 -21.49 -25.19
CA HIS A 111 -24.42 -22.53 -26.22
C HIS A 111 -24.37 -21.87 -27.61
N ALA A 112 -23.50 -22.38 -28.46
CA ALA A 112 -23.74 -22.54 -29.90
C ALA A 112 -22.95 -23.80 -30.30
N GLN A 113 -23.57 -24.99 -30.35
CA GLN A 113 -24.20 -25.52 -31.57
C GLN A 113 -23.36 -25.24 -32.82
N ALA A 114 -22.51 -26.20 -33.16
CA ALA A 114 -22.10 -26.57 -34.52
C ALA A 114 -22.02 -28.11 -34.47
N GLU A 115 -23.12 -28.77 -34.85
CA GLU A 115 -23.31 -29.39 -36.18
C GLU A 115 -22.50 -30.68 -36.33
#